data_AF-A0A3Q0FVG2-F1
#
_entry.id   AF-A0A3Q0FVG2-F1
#
_cell.length_a   1.000
_cell.length_b   1.000
_cell.length_c   1.000
_cell.angle_alpha   90.00
_cell.angle_beta   90.00
_cell.angle_gamma   90.00
#
_symmetry.space_group_name_H-M   'P 1'
#
loop_
_entity.id
_entity.type
_entity.pdbx_description
1 polymer ?
#
loop_
_entity_poly.entity_id
_entity_poly.type
_entity_poly.pdbx_seq_one_letter_code
_entity_poly.pdbx_strand_id
1 'polypeptide(L)'
;MLTAAQKKLCYKMTQVTIQWLEILQRLCLQDSVDVQHRGLVVAHNLISADKELAKKLVESELLEILTVVGKQKDDPKIQHAIDAARVYLVKCMDYGLIKPLSQA
;
A
#
# COMPACT_ATOMS: atom_id res chain seq x y z
N MET A 1 6.44 12.57 4.54
CA MET A 1 6.05 12.22 3.16
C MET A 1 4.96 13.16 2.68
N LEU A 2 5.01 13.64 1.43
CA LEU A 2 4.01 14.58 0.87
C LEU A 2 2.58 14.01 0.89
N THR A 3 2.44 12.71 0.61
CA THR A 3 1.14 12.00 0.62
C THR A 3 0.49 11.92 2.01
N ALA A 4 1.29 11.93 3.08
CA ALA A 4 0.77 12.03 4.45
C ALA A 4 0.37 13.48 4.80
N ALA A 5 1.14 14.46 4.35
CA ALA A 5 0.93 15.87 4.71
C ALA A 5 -0.26 16.52 3.98
N GLN A 6 -0.59 16.04 2.77
CA GLN A 6 -1.56 16.70 1.88
C GLN A 6 -2.43 15.67 1.16
N LYS A 7 -3.63 15.37 1.69
CA LYS A 7 -4.58 14.41 1.09
C LYS A 7 -4.95 14.75 -0.36
N LYS A 8 -5.01 16.03 -0.72
CA LYS A 8 -5.26 16.49 -2.09
C LYS A 8 -4.23 15.93 -3.09
N LEU A 9 -2.98 15.72 -2.66
CA LEU A 9 -1.93 15.18 -3.51
C LEU A 9 -2.13 13.68 -3.80
N CYS A 10 -2.74 12.91 -2.88
CA CYS A 10 -3.08 11.51 -3.11
C CYS A 10 -4.00 11.35 -4.33
N TYR A 11 -4.99 12.23 -4.47
CA TYR A 11 -5.89 12.25 -5.63
C TYR A 11 -5.21 12.77 -6.89
N LYS A 12 -4.48 13.88 -6.79
CA LYS A 12 -3.79 14.45 -7.96
C LYS A 12 -2.84 13.44 -8.59
N MET A 13 -2.15 12.63 -7.77
CA MET A 13 -1.25 11.60 -8.25
C MET A 13 -1.93 10.60 -9.20
N THR A 14 -3.21 10.27 -8.96
CA THR A 14 -3.97 9.35 -9.84
C THR A 14 -4.45 10.00 -11.13
N GLN A 15 -4.26 11.32 -11.30
CA GLN A 15 -4.71 12.11 -12.45
C GLN A 15 -3.56 12.52 -13.38
N VAL A 16 -2.31 12.50 -12.90
CA VAL A 16 -1.14 12.91 -13.69
C VAL A 16 -0.87 11.93 -14.84
N THR A 17 -1.04 10.64 -14.60
CA THR A 17 -0.81 9.59 -15.61
C THR A 17 -1.78 8.44 -15.40
N ILE A 18 -2.21 7.81 -16.50
CA ILE A 18 -3.07 6.62 -16.46
C ILE A 18 -2.34 5.40 -15.85
N GLN A 19 -1.01 5.38 -15.90
CA GLN A 19 -0.16 4.27 -15.42
C GLN A 19 0.19 4.38 -13.93
N TRP A 20 -0.42 5.30 -13.19
CA TRP A 20 -0.06 5.58 -11.79
C TRP A 20 -0.06 4.33 -10.90
N LEU A 21 -0.97 3.39 -11.17
CA LEU A 21 -1.11 2.16 -10.42
C LEU A 21 0.03 1.18 -10.69
N GLU A 22 0.40 0.98 -11.95
CA GLU A 22 1.55 0.16 -12.37
C GLU A 22 2.86 0.71 -11.78
N ILE A 23 3.01 2.04 -11.79
CA ILE A 23 4.17 2.71 -11.19
C ILE A 23 4.21 2.45 -9.68
N LEU A 24 3.08 2.59 -8.98
CA LEU A 24 3.00 2.34 -7.54
C LEU A 24 3.31 0.87 -7.21
N GLN A 25 2.80 -0.07 -8.00
CA GLN A 25 3.07 -1.50 -7.85
C GLN A 25 4.57 -1.80 -8.05
N ARG A 26 5.19 -1.25 -9.08
CA ARG A 26 6.66 -1.38 -9.30
C ARG A 26 7.47 -0.79 -8.15
N LEU A 27 7.04 0.33 -7.57
CA LEU A 27 7.71 0.88 -6.37
C LEU A 27 7.64 -0.10 -5.19
N CYS A 28 6.51 -0.80 -5.01
CA CYS A 28 6.33 -1.78 -3.92
C CYS A 28 7.08 -3.11 -4.17
N LEU A 29 7.57 -3.34 -5.38
CA LEU A 29 8.34 -4.52 -5.79
C LEU A 29 9.84 -4.22 -5.99
N GLN A 30 10.30 -3.03 -5.62
CA GLN A 30 11.70 -2.67 -5.82
C GLN A 30 12.63 -3.49 -4.89
N ASP A 31 13.77 -3.93 -5.42
CA ASP A 31 14.83 -4.63 -4.68
C ASP A 31 15.48 -3.78 -3.57
N SER A 32 15.52 -2.46 -3.77
CA SER A 32 15.96 -1.50 -2.77
C SER A 32 14.89 -1.36 -1.69
N VAL A 33 15.20 -1.88 -0.50
CA VAL A 33 14.33 -1.86 0.68
C VAL A 33 13.84 -0.45 1.01
N ASP A 34 14.70 0.57 0.89
CA ASP A 34 14.32 1.96 1.14
C ASP A 34 13.29 2.48 0.13
N VAL A 35 13.47 2.16 -1.15
CA VAL A 35 12.52 2.55 -2.20
C VAL A 35 11.21 1.78 -2.03
N GLN A 36 11.31 0.48 -1.75
CA GLN A 36 10.16 -0.38 -1.48
C GLN A 36 9.33 0.15 -0.32
N HIS A 37 9.95 0.39 0.83
CA HIS A 37 9.29 0.91 2.01
C HIS A 37 8.58 2.24 1.72
N ARG A 38 9.23 3.16 0.99
CA ARG A 38 8.59 4.42 0.59
C ARG A 38 7.40 4.21 -0.34
N GLY A 39 7.46 3.24 -1.26
CA GLY A 39 6.32 2.83 -2.09
C GLY A 39 5.15 2.33 -1.25
N LEU A 40 5.42 1.47 -0.27
CA LEU A 40 4.42 0.93 0.66
C LEU A 40 3.78 2.03 1.53
N VAL A 41 4.58 2.98 2.02
CA VAL A 41 4.10 4.15 2.76
C VAL A 41 3.23 5.05 1.87
N VAL A 42 3.56 5.21 0.59
CA VAL A 42 2.70 5.92 -0.37
C VAL A 42 1.36 5.21 -0.51
N ALA A 43 1.36 3.89 -0.76
CA ALA A 43 0.13 3.10 -0.87
C ALA A 43 -0.76 3.23 0.38
N HIS A 44 -0.17 3.12 1.58
CA HIS A 44 -0.88 3.32 2.84
C HIS A 44 -1.51 4.71 2.97
N ASN A 45 -0.77 5.77 2.61
CA ASN A 45 -1.27 7.13 2.67
C ASN A 45 -2.42 7.39 1.67
N LEU A 46 -2.42 6.74 0.50
CA LEU A 46 -3.53 6.83 -0.44
C LEU A 46 -4.80 6.21 0.13
N ILE A 47 -4.70 5.02 0.71
CA ILE A 47 -5.83 4.36 1.37
C ILE A 47 -6.37 5.20 2.52
N SER A 48 -5.48 5.70 3.36
CA SER A 48 -5.86 6.51 4.52
C SER A 48 -6.41 7.90 4.14
N ALA A 49 -6.12 8.37 2.92
CA ALA A 49 -6.63 9.65 2.43
C ALA A 49 -8.13 9.57 2.11
N ASP A 50 -8.57 8.46 1.50
CA ASP A 50 -9.95 8.30 1.03
C ASP A 50 -10.36 6.85 0.75
N LYS A 51 -11.64 6.53 1.03
CA LYS A 51 -12.18 5.18 0.86
C LYS A 51 -12.34 4.76 -0.60
N GLU A 52 -12.66 5.68 -1.52
CA GLU A 52 -12.75 5.35 -2.95
C GLU A 52 -11.38 5.08 -3.56
N LEU A 53 -10.35 5.80 -3.11
CA LEU A 53 -8.96 5.46 -3.45
C LEU A 53 -8.57 4.09 -2.91
N ALA A 54 -8.94 3.79 -1.66
CA ALA A 54 -8.71 2.47 -1.08
C ALA A 54 -9.36 1.35 -1.89
N LYS A 55 -10.59 1.55 -2.36
CA LYS A 55 -11.29 0.58 -3.21
C LYS A 55 -10.53 0.29 -4.51
N LYS A 56 -10.08 1.33 -5.22
CA LYS A 56 -9.29 1.18 -6.46
C LYS A 56 -7.99 0.42 -6.25
N LEU A 57 -7.34 0.63 -5.11
CA LEU A 57 -6.08 -0.03 -4.76
C LEU A 57 -6.30 -1.50 -4.40
N VAL A 58 -7.38 -1.81 -3.68
CA VAL A 58 -7.79 -3.17 -3.32
C VAL A 58 -8.21 -3.99 -4.54
N GLU A 59 -8.87 -3.38 -5.54
CA GLU A 59 -9.28 -4.01 -6.81
C GLU A 59 -8.11 -4.27 -7.78
N SER A 60 -6.87 -4.04 -7.34
CA SER A 60 -5.66 -4.18 -8.14
C SER A 60 -4.68 -5.20 -7.57
N GLU A 61 -3.70 -5.59 -8.37
CA GLU A 61 -2.55 -6.44 -7.98
C GLU A 61 -1.78 -5.90 -6.75
N LEU A 62 -1.96 -4.62 -6.39
CA LEU A 62 -1.31 -4.06 -5.21
C LEU A 62 -1.74 -4.77 -3.91
N LEU A 63 -2.99 -5.22 -3.82
CA LEU A 63 -3.45 -5.99 -2.66
C LEU A 63 -2.67 -7.30 -2.51
N GLU A 64 -2.41 -7.99 -3.62
CA GLU A 64 -1.66 -9.24 -3.62
C GLU A 64 -0.22 -9.01 -3.19
N ILE A 65 0.44 -8.00 -3.78
CA ILE A 65 1.80 -7.58 -3.40
C ILE A 65 1.89 -7.33 -1.90
N LEU A 66 0.95 -6.55 -1.35
CA LEU A 66 0.93 -6.21 0.07
C LEU A 66 0.61 -7.40 0.97
N THR A 67 -0.21 -8.33 0.49
CA THR A 67 -0.50 -9.58 1.20
C THR A 67 0.75 -10.46 1.28
N VAL A 68 1.51 -10.58 0.19
CA VAL A 68 2.77 -11.33 0.17
C VAL A 68 3.77 -10.70 1.14
N VAL A 69 3.97 -9.37 1.08
CA VAL A 69 4.88 -8.66 1.98
C VAL A 69 4.45 -8.77 3.45
N GLY A 70 3.17 -8.57 3.75
CA GLY A 70 2.65 -8.62 5.11
C GLY A 70 2.69 -10.02 5.76
N LYS A 71 2.67 -11.08 4.95
CA LYS A 71 2.80 -12.49 5.38
C LYS A 71 4.25 -12.92 5.62
N GLN A 72 5.24 -12.12 5.25
CA GLN A 72 6.64 -12.46 5.52
C GLN A 72 6.87 -12.55 7.03
N LYS A 73 7.78 -13.45 7.41
CA LYS A 73 8.24 -13.55 8.81
C LYS A 73 8.94 -12.26 9.18
N ASP A 74 8.85 -11.90 10.46
CA ASP A 74 9.55 -10.74 10.98
C ASP A 74 11.05 -10.88 10.70
N ASP A 75 11.61 -9.84 10.07
CA ASP A 75 13.01 -9.73 9.69
C ASP A 75 13.46 -8.30 9.98
N PRO A 76 14.42 -8.08 10.89
CA PRO A 76 14.90 -6.75 11.24
C PRO A 76 15.33 -5.89 10.05
N LYS A 77 15.77 -6.50 8.93
CA LYS A 77 16.22 -5.77 7.74
C LYS A 77 15.07 -5.15 6.94
N ILE A 78 13.89 -5.78 6.97
CA ILE A 78 12.72 -5.36 6.18
C ILE A 78 11.48 -5.15 7.03
N GLN A 79 11.63 -5.12 8.37
CA GLN A 79 10.52 -5.03 9.31
C GLN A 79 9.63 -3.82 9.02
N HIS A 80 10.22 -2.68 8.69
CA HIS A 80 9.48 -1.47 8.34
C HIS A 80 8.60 -1.63 7.10
N ALA A 81 9.00 -2.44 6.11
CA ALA A 81 8.19 -2.74 4.94
C ALA A 81 7.03 -3.70 5.31
N ILE A 82 7.33 -4.74 6.09
CA ILE A 82 6.35 -5.70 6.60
C ILE A 82 5.27 -4.98 7.42
N ASP A 83 5.67 -4.13 8.36
CA ASP A 83 4.76 -3.39 9.23
C ASP A 83 3.89 -2.41 8.42
N ALA A 84 4.48 -1.70 7.45
CA ALA A 84 3.72 -0.81 6.58
C ALA A 84 2.65 -1.58 5.77
N ALA A 85 2.99 -2.76 5.26
CA ALA A 85 2.04 -3.62 4.55
C ALA A 85 0.93 -4.14 5.48
N ARG A 86 1.27 -4.55 6.71
CA ARG A 86 0.28 -4.99 7.72
C ARG A 86 -0.68 -3.86 8.08
N VAL A 87 -0.18 -2.65 8.31
CA VAL A 87 -1.02 -1.48 8.62
C VAL A 87 -1.96 -1.14 7.46
N TYR A 88 -1.48 -1.24 6.22
CA TYR A 88 -2.35 -1.11 5.04
C TYR A 88 -3.50 -2.14 5.05
N LEU A 89 -3.18 -3.42 5.27
CA LEU A 89 -4.17 -4.50 5.24
C LEU A 89 -5.21 -4.31 6.35
N VAL A 90 -4.78 -3.91 7.55
CA VAL A 90 -5.68 -3.54 8.65
C VAL A 90 -6.63 -2.43 8.23
N LYS A 91 -6.12 -1.38 7.58
CA LYS A 91 -6.97 -0.28 7.12
C LYS A 91 -8.02 -0.71 6.09
N CYS A 92 -7.66 -1.63 5.20
CA CYS A 92 -8.62 -2.21 4.26
C CYS A 92 -9.71 -3.04 4.96
N MET A 93 -9.35 -3.76 6.03
CA MET A 93 -10.32 -4.47 6.88
C MET A 93 -11.25 -3.50 7.59
N ASP A 94 -10.73 -2.40 8.14
CA ASP A 94 -11.54 -1.35 8.78
C ASP A 94 -12.56 -0.73 7.82
N TYR A 95 -12.20 -0.61 6.54
CA TYR A 95 -13.11 -0.15 5.50
C TYR A 95 -14.11 -1.21 5.02
N GLY A 96 -13.97 -2.46 5.47
CA GLY A 96 -14.76 -3.59 5.02
C GLY A 96 -14.47 -4.00 3.58
N LEU A 97 -13.30 -3.63 3.05
CA LEU A 97 -12.91 -3.90 1.66
C LEU A 97 -12.30 -5.30 1.50
N ILE A 98 -11.68 -5.82 2.57
CA ILE A 98 -11.10 -7.17 2.59
C ILE A 98 -11.50 -7.89 3.88
N LYS A 99 -11.45 -9.22 3.86
CA LYS A 99 -11.67 -10.06 5.05
C LYS A 99 -10.32 -10.40 5.71
N PRO A 100 -10.31 -10.68 7.01
CA PRO A 100 -9.13 -11.23 7.67
C PRO A 100 -8.68 -12.50 6.95
N LEU A 101 -7.37 -12.67 6.80
CA LEU A 101 -6.81 -13.91 6.29
C LEU A 101 -7.13 -15.01 7.31
N SER A 102 -7.95 -15.99 6.92
CA SER A 102 -8.10 -17.22 7.71
C SER A 102 -6.72 -17.86 7.86
N GLN A 103 -6.31 -18.13 9.09
CA GLN A 103 -5.11 -18.93 9.36
C GLN A 103 -5.34 -20.32 8.74
N ALA A 104 -4.54 -20.67 7.74
CA ALA A 104 -4.40 -22.01 7.21
C ALA A 104 -3.04 -22.56 7.63
#